data_AF-A0A928A3X8-F1
#
_entry.id   AF-A0A928A3X8-F1
#
_cell.length_a   1.000
_cell.length_b   1.000
_cell.length_c   1.000
_cell.angle_alpha   90.00
_cell.angle_beta   90.00
_cell.angle_gamma   90.00
#
_symmetry.space_group_name_H-M   'P 1'
#
loop_
_entity.id
_entity.type
_entity.pdbx_description
1 polymer ?
#
loop_
_entity_poly.entity_id
_entity_poly.type
_entity_poly.pdbx_seq_one_letter_code
_entity_poly.pdbx_strand_id
1 'polypeptide(L)'
;MSNLKIRANYDCLIEKLKEMVEYYENSITRNNRIKMYLANGDVINYTVTNHNIAHLLGVNTQILISNKIVKSTDSYGALKELINDSYGTYNAIEKFNGFGSVFSTYIDDKIDAFKKQIDNPNILKYEFVCKYDRSKNYTEKKVDGLTADYYLASKDENDNIILLGLVRQNEEYDNCIYIPQTTRVIKEEQLYGLLNGQEITYVSKSVINNPYNGYTGEFIVKNIDTYRLLEILYSYQNMTGAIPNTIKNHIYQMKYLSKFISNNRIQSKELEIIFEKISYAISNNIIINLEEEELEKLDISIIELVKEHNDIHLSSSKVDLYSKGEFSKVVEDKDKYRKELENIKEVLQHQRVENEDLKLENEQLKEQLQKLQIYEQQFRLLFNQVNNIGTQINQTIEEIPQEIRDLKR
;
A
#
# COMPACT_ATOMS: atom_id res chain seq x y z
N MET A 1 39.53 8.51 21.75
CA MET A 1 38.42 9.23 22.39
C MET A 1 38.23 8.66 23.78
N SER A 2 38.15 9.48 24.84
CA SER A 2 38.15 9.02 26.23
C SER A 2 36.89 8.18 26.57
N ASN A 3 37.05 7.10 27.35
CA ASN A 3 35.94 6.23 27.83
C ASN A 3 34.80 7.02 28.48
N LEU A 4 35.11 8.15 29.13
CA LEU A 4 34.13 9.07 29.71
C LEU A 4 33.14 9.65 28.68
N LYS A 5 33.59 9.96 27.45
CA LYS A 5 32.68 10.45 26.38
C LYS A 5 31.79 9.34 25.84
N ILE A 6 32.30 8.11 25.75
CA ILE A 6 31.53 6.95 25.29
C ILE A 6 30.43 6.61 26.30
N ARG A 7 30.76 6.62 27.60
CA ARG A 7 29.79 6.40 28.68
C ARG A 7 28.69 7.46 28.71
N ALA A 8 29.05 8.74 28.65
CA ALA A 8 28.06 9.82 28.65
C ALA A 8 27.10 9.74 27.44
N ASN A 9 27.63 9.40 26.25
CA ASN A 9 26.81 9.20 25.07
C ASN A 9 25.86 8.00 25.22
N TYR A 10 26.33 6.91 25.83
CA TYR A 10 25.50 5.75 26.13
C TYR A 10 24.38 6.08 27.10
N ASP A 11 24.67 6.75 28.21
CA ASP A 11 23.67 7.11 29.22
C ASP A 11 22.60 8.04 28.60
N CYS A 12 23.01 9.01 27.78
CA CYS A 12 22.08 9.87 27.03
C CYS A 12 21.18 9.05 26.08
N LEU A 13 21.74 8.08 25.37
CA LEU A 13 20.97 7.19 24.49
C LEU A 13 19.95 6.35 25.28
N ILE A 14 20.35 5.80 26.44
CA ILE A 14 19.44 5.01 27.28
C ILE A 14 18.27 5.86 27.78
N GLU A 15 18.50 7.11 28.19
CA GLU A 15 17.41 8.01 28.59
C GLU A 15 16.44 8.29 27.43
N LYS A 16 16.95 8.53 26.21
CA LYS A 16 16.08 8.68 25.02
C LYS A 16 15.25 7.41 24.76
N LEU A 17 15.88 6.24 24.83
CA LEU A 17 15.18 4.96 24.64
C LEU A 17 14.11 4.73 25.70
N LYS A 18 14.41 5.08 26.96
CA LYS A 18 13.46 5.01 28.07
C LYS A 18 12.25 5.89 27.81
N GLU A 19 12.46 7.15 27.42
CA GLU A 19 11.38 8.07 27.07
C GLU A 19 10.50 7.52 25.95
N MET A 20 11.09 6.93 24.90
CA MET A 20 10.30 6.33 23.80
C MET A 20 9.51 5.09 24.23
N VAL A 21 10.09 4.25 25.10
CA VAL A 21 9.39 3.07 25.64
C VAL A 21 8.23 3.50 26.51
N GLU A 22 8.43 4.46 27.43
CA GLU A 22 7.35 5.01 28.26
C GLU A 22 6.26 5.66 27.40
N TYR A 23 6.64 6.37 26.34
CA TYR A 23 5.70 6.93 25.38
C TYR A 23 4.84 5.86 24.70
N TYR A 24 5.47 4.80 24.18
CA TYR A 24 4.76 3.68 23.54
C TYR A 24 3.82 2.96 24.51
N GLU A 25 4.24 2.74 25.75
CA GLU A 25 3.41 2.04 26.74
C GLU A 25 2.17 2.84 27.13
N ASN A 26 2.26 4.16 27.11
CA ASN A 26 1.15 5.08 27.43
C ASN A 26 0.33 5.50 26.19
N SER A 27 0.79 5.18 24.97
CA SER A 27 0.07 5.58 23.75
C SER A 27 -1.19 4.74 23.55
N ILE A 28 -2.28 5.41 23.16
CA ILE A 28 -3.53 4.76 22.76
C ILE A 28 -3.33 3.84 21.54
N THR A 29 -2.23 4.02 20.80
CA THR A 29 -1.94 3.26 19.59
C THR A 29 -1.25 1.92 19.82
N ARG A 30 -0.88 1.62 21.08
CA ARG A 30 -0.26 0.35 21.46
C ARG A 30 -1.14 -0.84 21.06
N ASN A 31 -0.58 -1.77 20.29
CA ASN A 31 -1.28 -2.95 19.75
C ASN A 31 -2.42 -2.65 18.77
N ASN A 32 -2.46 -1.45 18.19
CA ASN A 32 -3.41 -1.15 17.13
C ASN A 32 -3.19 -2.08 15.93
N ARG A 33 -4.31 -2.64 15.45
CA ARG A 33 -4.41 -3.28 14.14
C ARG A 33 -4.90 -2.24 13.16
N ILE A 34 -4.10 -1.98 12.14
CA ILE A 34 -4.34 -0.92 11.17
C ILE A 34 -4.55 -1.57 9.81
N LYS A 35 -5.72 -1.34 9.23
CA LYS A 35 -6.09 -1.78 7.88
C LYS A 35 -6.17 -0.58 6.97
N MET A 36 -5.25 -0.49 6.02
CA MET A 36 -5.17 0.57 5.01
C MET A 36 -5.64 0.04 3.67
N TYR A 37 -6.56 0.77 3.05
CA TYR A 37 -6.98 0.58 1.67
C TYR A 37 -6.24 1.63 0.83
N LEU A 38 -5.54 1.19 -0.21
CA LEU A 38 -4.75 2.06 -1.07
C LEU A 38 -5.53 2.48 -2.31
N ALA A 39 -5.14 3.60 -2.93
CA ALA A 39 -5.80 4.11 -4.13
C ALA A 39 -5.56 3.23 -5.39
N ASN A 40 -4.45 2.49 -5.44
CA ASN A 40 -4.25 1.42 -6.43
C ASN A 40 -5.11 0.17 -6.16
N GLY A 41 -5.79 0.12 -5.01
CA GLY A 41 -6.68 -0.95 -4.59
C GLY A 41 -6.01 -2.16 -3.93
N ASP A 42 -4.76 -2.02 -3.51
CA ASP A 42 -4.13 -2.92 -2.53
C ASP A 42 -4.71 -2.68 -1.12
N VAL A 43 -4.57 -3.69 -0.26
CA VAL A 43 -4.94 -3.60 1.16
C VAL A 43 -3.75 -4.02 2.00
N ILE A 44 -3.34 -3.15 2.93
CA ILE A 44 -2.27 -3.43 3.89
C ILE A 44 -2.93 -3.61 5.25
N ASN A 45 -2.78 -4.78 5.87
CA ASN A 45 -3.09 -4.98 7.28
C ASN A 45 -1.78 -5.00 8.05
N TYR A 46 -1.54 -4.08 8.97
CA TYR A 46 -0.34 -4.13 9.81
C TYR A 46 -0.66 -3.93 11.28
N THR A 47 0.20 -4.46 12.15
CA THR A 47 0.06 -4.35 13.60
C THR A 47 1.37 -3.88 14.22
N VAL A 48 1.29 -2.88 15.11
CA VAL A 48 2.44 -2.45 15.91
C VAL A 48 2.46 -3.26 17.21
N THR A 49 3.30 -4.29 17.27
CA THR A 49 3.43 -5.15 18.46
C THR A 49 4.67 -4.81 19.27
N ASN A 50 4.66 -5.16 20.56
CA ASN A 50 5.82 -5.03 21.46
C ASN A 50 7.11 -5.61 20.85
N HIS A 51 7.01 -6.71 20.09
CA HIS A 51 8.17 -7.41 19.52
C HIS A 51 9.01 -6.54 18.58
N ASN A 52 8.36 -5.59 17.90
CA ASN A 52 8.98 -4.75 16.88
C ASN A 52 9.66 -3.51 17.44
N ILE A 53 9.30 -3.09 18.65
CA ILE A 53 9.67 -1.78 19.22
C ILE A 53 11.19 -1.61 19.31
N ALA A 54 11.91 -2.63 19.79
CA ALA A 54 13.37 -2.55 19.89
C ALA A 54 14.03 -2.30 18.53
N HIS A 55 13.54 -2.98 17.48
CA HIS A 55 14.11 -2.85 16.15
C HIS A 55 13.76 -1.49 15.50
N LEU A 56 12.55 -0.96 15.74
CA LEU A 56 12.15 0.38 15.32
C LEU A 56 12.99 1.47 16.02
N LEU A 57 13.38 1.25 17.27
CA LEU A 57 14.29 2.12 18.02
C LEU A 57 15.78 1.88 17.69
N GLY A 58 16.08 0.98 16.75
CA GLY A 58 17.46 0.73 16.32
C GLY A 58 18.30 -0.11 17.26
N VAL A 59 17.68 -0.87 18.16
CA VAL A 59 18.34 -1.79 19.09
C VAL A 59 18.24 -3.23 18.60
N ASN A 60 19.39 -3.87 18.41
CA ASN A 60 19.50 -5.28 18.05
C ASN A 60 19.49 -6.15 19.32
N THR A 61 18.29 -6.50 19.77
CA THR A 61 18.07 -7.31 20.98
C THR A 61 18.55 -8.74 20.83
N GLN A 62 18.63 -9.27 19.60
CA GLN A 62 19.16 -10.62 19.37
C GLN A 62 20.62 -10.75 19.80
N ILE A 63 21.42 -9.70 19.63
CA ILE A 63 22.81 -9.67 20.11
C ILE A 63 22.87 -9.66 21.63
N LEU A 64 21.98 -8.91 22.29
CA LEU A 64 21.90 -8.88 23.75
C LEU A 64 21.53 -10.26 24.32
N ILE A 65 20.55 -10.92 23.71
CA ILE A 65 20.05 -12.24 24.12
C ILE A 65 21.09 -13.33 23.86
N SER A 66 21.64 -13.39 22.64
CA SER A 66 22.60 -14.43 22.24
C SER A 66 23.91 -14.37 23.04
N ASN A 67 24.36 -13.18 23.43
CA ASN A 67 25.54 -13.00 24.27
C ASN A 67 25.23 -13.07 25.78
N LYS A 68 23.99 -13.38 26.17
CA LYS A 68 23.54 -13.48 27.57
C LYS A 68 23.82 -12.20 28.39
N ILE A 69 23.77 -11.05 27.74
CA ILE A 69 23.90 -9.73 28.38
C ILE A 69 22.64 -9.41 29.17
N VAL A 70 21.50 -9.87 28.66
CA VAL A 70 20.17 -9.80 29.28
C VAL A 70 19.64 -11.22 29.52
N LYS A 71 18.70 -11.36 30.46
CA LYS A 71 18.06 -12.63 30.82
C LYS A 71 16.79 -12.89 30.01
N SER A 72 16.11 -11.82 29.59
CA SER A 72 14.91 -11.90 28.75
C SER A 72 15.17 -12.69 27.47
N THR A 73 14.14 -13.43 27.03
CA THR A 73 14.18 -14.24 25.81
C THR A 73 13.38 -13.62 24.66
N ASP A 74 12.55 -12.61 24.95
CA ASP A 74 11.82 -11.84 23.96
C ASP A 74 12.46 -10.46 23.72
N SER A 75 12.26 -9.93 22.51
CA SER A 75 12.83 -8.65 22.07
C SER A 75 12.45 -7.47 22.98
N TYR A 76 11.21 -7.41 23.43
CA TYR A 76 10.73 -6.26 24.22
C TYR A 76 11.23 -6.32 25.67
N GLY A 77 11.24 -7.50 26.28
CA GLY A 77 11.86 -7.75 27.58
C GLY A 77 13.35 -7.39 27.58
N ALA A 78 14.08 -7.83 26.54
CA ALA A 78 15.50 -7.51 26.36
C ALA A 78 15.77 -6.01 26.28
N LEU A 79 14.94 -5.26 25.55
CA LEU A 79 15.01 -3.80 25.49
C LEU A 79 14.80 -3.16 26.88
N LYS A 80 13.80 -3.62 27.64
CA LYS A 80 13.54 -3.10 28.99
C LYS A 80 14.66 -3.42 29.98
N GLU A 81 15.24 -4.61 29.91
CA GLU A 81 16.41 -4.95 30.72
C GLU A 81 17.62 -4.08 30.39
N LEU A 82 17.88 -3.81 29.10
CA LEU A 82 18.92 -2.87 28.66
C LEU A 82 18.75 -1.49 29.30
N ILE A 83 17.51 -0.98 29.31
CA ILE A 83 17.19 0.34 29.88
C ILE A 83 17.33 0.33 31.42
N ASN A 84 16.83 -0.72 32.08
CA ASN A 84 16.77 -0.78 33.53
C ASN A 84 18.11 -1.11 34.21
N ASP A 85 18.99 -1.86 33.54
CA ASP A 85 20.36 -2.15 34.00
C ASP A 85 21.39 -1.51 33.06
N SER A 86 21.30 -0.19 32.87
CA SER A 86 22.19 0.56 31.98
C SER A 86 23.67 0.42 32.34
N TYR A 87 23.99 0.30 33.64
CA TYR A 87 25.37 0.12 34.10
C TYR A 87 25.92 -1.27 33.75
N GLY A 88 25.20 -2.34 34.10
CA GLY A 88 25.62 -3.71 33.82
C GLY A 88 25.73 -3.98 32.31
N THR A 89 24.76 -3.51 31.55
CA THR A 89 24.73 -3.68 30.09
C THR A 89 25.83 -2.90 29.37
N TYR A 90 26.13 -1.66 29.75
CA TYR A 90 27.27 -0.92 29.20
C TYR A 90 28.58 -1.69 29.35
N ASN A 91 28.87 -2.14 30.57
CA ASN A 91 30.12 -2.87 30.87
C ASN A 91 30.19 -4.19 30.09
N ALA A 92 29.06 -4.86 29.92
CA ALA A 92 28.99 -6.08 29.13
C ALA A 92 29.23 -5.81 27.63
N ILE A 93 28.61 -4.78 27.06
CA ILE A 93 28.75 -4.39 25.65
C ILE A 93 30.18 -3.92 25.33
N GLU A 94 30.76 -3.13 26.23
CA GLU A 94 32.13 -2.63 26.09
C GLU A 94 33.15 -3.77 26.06
N LYS A 95 32.98 -4.82 26.88
CA LYS A 95 33.90 -5.97 26.97
C LYS A 95 34.12 -6.71 25.64
N PHE A 96 33.16 -6.71 24.73
CA PHE A 96 33.30 -7.32 23.39
C PHE A 96 33.27 -6.30 22.25
N ASN A 97 33.44 -5.00 22.54
CA ASN A 97 33.38 -3.91 21.56
C ASN A 97 32.08 -3.92 20.71
N GLY A 98 30.97 -4.23 21.36
CA GLY A 98 29.70 -4.56 20.70
C GLY A 98 28.81 -3.39 20.28
N PHE A 99 29.17 -2.14 20.61
CA PHE A 99 28.26 -0.99 20.46
C PHE A 99 27.68 -0.84 19.05
N GLY A 100 28.51 -0.95 18.01
CA GLY A 100 28.05 -0.85 16.61
C GLY A 100 27.26 -2.06 16.12
N SER A 101 27.27 -3.18 16.87
CA SER A 101 26.45 -4.34 16.57
C SER A 101 25.10 -4.28 17.29
N VAL A 102 25.09 -3.79 18.53
CA VAL A 102 23.89 -3.62 19.36
C VAL A 102 23.04 -2.45 18.88
N PHE A 103 23.68 -1.33 18.53
CA PHE A 103 22.99 -0.11 18.14
C PHE A 103 23.20 0.17 16.66
N SER A 104 22.08 0.44 15.97
CA SER A 104 22.06 0.91 14.59
C SER A 104 22.89 2.18 14.43
N THR A 105 23.60 2.31 13.32
CA THR A 105 24.29 3.57 12.95
C THR A 105 23.32 4.75 12.77
N TYR A 106 22.04 4.45 12.56
CA TYR A 106 20.94 5.42 12.43
C TYR A 106 20.06 5.51 13.69
N ILE A 107 20.60 5.23 14.88
CA ILE A 107 19.78 5.11 16.10
C ILE A 107 19.07 6.41 16.47
N ASP A 108 19.75 7.56 16.39
CA ASP A 108 19.13 8.86 16.68
C ASP A 108 17.98 9.16 15.71
N ASP A 109 18.21 9.01 14.39
CA ASP A 109 17.17 9.20 13.36
C ASP A 109 15.95 8.28 13.59
N LYS A 110 16.21 7.04 14.02
CA LYS A 110 15.17 6.06 14.34
C LYS A 110 14.34 6.44 15.55
N ILE A 111 14.99 6.93 16.60
CA ILE A 111 14.34 7.41 17.83
C ILE A 111 13.48 8.63 17.52
N ASP A 112 14.01 9.59 16.76
CA ASP A 112 13.29 10.82 16.41
C ASP A 112 12.08 10.53 15.50
N ALA A 113 12.22 9.56 14.59
CA ALA A 113 11.13 9.09 13.73
C ALA A 113 10.05 8.30 14.48
N PHE A 114 10.41 7.60 15.57
CA PHE A 114 9.55 6.61 16.24
C PHE A 114 8.22 7.20 16.72
N LYS A 115 8.25 8.32 17.46
CA LYS A 115 7.04 8.99 17.95
C LYS A 115 6.09 9.35 16.81
N LYS A 116 6.60 9.96 15.75
CA LYS A 116 5.80 10.42 14.61
C LYS A 116 5.12 9.26 13.87
N GLN A 117 5.75 8.09 13.83
CA GLN A 117 5.21 6.92 13.14
C GLN A 117 4.23 6.11 13.97
N ILE A 118 4.48 5.94 15.28
CA ILE A 118 3.62 5.14 16.14
C ILE A 118 2.33 5.87 16.52
N ASP A 119 2.38 7.19 16.64
CA ASP A 119 1.21 7.97 17.02
C ASP A 119 0.27 8.32 15.87
N ASN A 120 0.64 8.02 14.61
CA ASN A 120 -0.11 8.55 13.48
C ASN A 120 -0.66 7.53 12.49
N PRO A 121 -1.83 6.96 12.82
CA PRO A 121 -2.61 6.23 11.84
C PRO A 121 -3.47 7.17 10.95
N ASN A 122 -3.35 8.51 11.09
CA ASN A 122 -4.03 9.46 10.22
C ASN A 122 -3.43 9.40 8.81
N ILE A 123 -4.26 8.96 7.88
CA ILE A 123 -3.86 8.77 6.48
C ILE A 123 -3.45 10.06 5.78
N LEU A 124 -3.88 11.23 6.27
CA LEU A 124 -3.55 12.54 5.68
C LEU A 124 -2.10 12.95 5.87
N LYS A 125 -1.38 12.29 6.79
CA LYS A 125 0.04 12.54 7.04
C LYS A 125 0.97 11.70 6.18
N TYR A 126 0.46 10.69 5.50
CA TYR A 126 1.25 9.95 4.53
C TYR A 126 1.25 10.69 3.20
N GLU A 127 2.44 10.97 2.70
CA GLU A 127 2.68 11.57 1.39
C GLU A 127 2.49 10.52 0.29
N PHE A 128 3.06 9.33 0.51
CA PHE A 128 2.93 8.20 -0.43
C PHE A 128 3.10 6.84 0.27
N VAL A 129 2.66 5.82 -0.44
CA VAL A 129 2.87 4.40 -0.15
C VAL A 129 3.53 3.76 -1.36
N CYS A 130 4.66 3.10 -1.14
CA CYS A 130 5.40 2.38 -2.18
C CYS A 130 5.40 0.89 -1.86
N LYS A 131 4.88 0.07 -2.77
CA LYS A 131 5.09 -1.37 -2.73
C LYS A 131 6.44 -1.65 -3.36
N TYR A 132 7.42 -1.99 -2.53
CA TYR A 132 8.80 -1.97 -2.95
C TYR A 132 9.15 -3.20 -3.78
N ASP A 133 9.47 -2.99 -5.05
CA ASP A 133 9.92 -4.04 -5.94
C ASP A 133 11.45 -4.00 -6.09
N ARG A 134 12.12 -4.92 -5.40
CA ARG A 134 13.59 -5.03 -5.42
C ARG A 134 14.13 -5.29 -6.83
N SER A 135 13.34 -5.87 -7.73
CA SER A 135 13.76 -6.15 -9.11
C SER A 135 13.93 -4.88 -9.94
N LYS A 136 13.32 -3.76 -9.54
CA LYS A 136 13.37 -2.49 -10.28
C LYS A 136 14.58 -1.61 -9.92
N ASN A 137 15.45 -2.07 -9.02
CA ASN A 137 16.67 -1.36 -8.63
C ASN A 137 17.83 -1.56 -9.63
N TYR A 138 17.74 -0.92 -10.79
CA TYR A 138 18.74 -1.00 -11.84
C TYR A 138 19.84 0.07 -11.76
N THR A 139 19.77 1.01 -10.80
CA THR A 139 20.70 2.15 -10.74
C THR A 139 21.84 1.96 -9.73
N GLU A 140 22.98 2.59 -10.00
CA GLU A 140 24.18 2.61 -9.15
C GLU A 140 23.96 3.31 -7.79
N LYS A 141 22.85 4.06 -7.65
CA LYS A 141 22.45 4.78 -6.43
C LYS A 141 21.53 3.94 -5.54
N LYS A 142 21.93 2.70 -5.22
CA LYS A 142 21.17 1.86 -4.29
C LYS A 142 21.15 2.49 -2.90
N VAL A 143 19.98 2.52 -2.29
CA VAL A 143 19.86 2.84 -0.87
C VAL A 143 20.07 1.53 -0.09
N ASP A 144 21.23 1.42 0.57
CA ASP A 144 21.59 0.22 1.32
C ASP A 144 20.61 -0.06 2.48
N GLY A 145 20.35 -1.35 2.72
CA GLY A 145 19.56 -1.82 3.86
C GLY A 145 18.04 -1.74 3.69
N LEU A 146 17.53 -1.41 2.50
CA LEU A 146 16.09 -1.47 2.21
C LEU A 146 15.65 -2.91 1.98
N THR A 147 14.85 -3.43 2.92
CA THR A 147 14.39 -4.82 2.93
C THR A 147 12.88 -4.94 3.11
N ALA A 148 12.14 -3.82 3.17
CA ALA A 148 10.71 -3.85 3.39
C ALA A 148 9.92 -4.22 2.12
N ASP A 149 8.71 -4.77 2.31
CA ASP A 149 7.76 -5.04 1.23
C ASP A 149 6.95 -3.79 0.87
N TYR A 150 6.65 -2.97 1.88
CA TYR A 150 6.02 -1.65 1.70
C TYR A 150 6.80 -0.59 2.44
N TYR A 151 6.85 0.62 1.87
CA TYR A 151 7.29 1.83 2.53
C TYR A 151 6.14 2.83 2.61
N LEU A 152 5.80 3.25 3.81
CA LEU A 152 4.88 4.37 4.06
C LEU A 152 5.72 5.62 4.34
N ALA A 153 5.49 6.69 3.59
CA ALA A 153 6.26 7.92 3.73
C ALA A 153 5.42 9.04 4.32
N SER A 154 6.00 9.78 5.26
CA SER A 154 5.40 10.98 5.85
C SER A 154 6.46 12.07 5.97
N LYS A 155 6.05 13.34 6.04
CA LYS A 155 6.95 14.45 6.33
C LYS A 155 6.99 14.80 7.81
N ASP A 156 8.15 15.25 8.25
CA ASP A 156 8.36 15.85 9.57
C ASP A 156 8.12 17.39 9.52
N GLU A 157 8.32 18.08 10.64
CA GLU A 157 8.07 19.54 10.73
C GLU A 157 9.11 20.38 9.96
N ASN A 158 10.22 19.75 9.60
CA ASN A 158 11.32 20.33 8.84
C ASN A 158 11.33 19.82 7.40
N ASP A 159 10.21 19.29 6.90
CA ASP A 159 10.05 18.70 5.57
C ASP A 159 10.93 17.46 5.28
N ASN A 160 11.57 16.87 6.29
CA ASN A 160 12.31 15.62 6.11
C ASN A 160 11.35 14.46 5.88
N ILE A 161 11.70 13.56 4.95
CA ILE A 161 10.89 12.38 4.68
C ILE A 161 11.26 11.27 5.65
N ILE A 162 10.24 10.78 6.36
CA ILE A 162 10.33 9.66 7.27
C ILE A 162 9.65 8.46 6.62
N LEU A 163 10.40 7.37 6.44
CA LEU A 163 9.91 6.11 5.90
C LEU A 163 9.64 5.10 7.01
N LEU A 164 8.47 4.48 6.97
CA LEU A 164 8.12 3.29 7.73
C LEU A 164 8.12 2.09 6.78
N GLY A 165 9.11 1.22 6.92
CA GLY A 165 9.19 -0.04 6.21
C GLY A 165 8.40 -1.14 6.91
N LEU A 166 7.47 -1.75 6.18
CA LEU A 166 6.65 -2.87 6.60
C LEU A 166 7.11 -4.16 5.94
N VAL A 167 7.22 -5.23 6.72
CA VAL A 167 7.56 -6.57 6.24
C VAL A 167 6.44 -7.55 6.55
N ARG A 168 6.18 -8.44 5.61
CA ARG A 168 5.18 -9.49 5.73
C ARG A 168 5.59 -10.49 6.81
N GLN A 169 4.67 -10.79 7.73
CA GLN A 169 4.92 -11.74 8.81
C GLN A 169 4.54 -13.18 8.42
N ASN A 170 3.46 -13.38 7.64
CA ASN A 170 2.97 -14.69 7.21
C ASN A 170 2.62 -14.70 5.70
N GLU A 171 2.87 -15.82 5.02
CA GLU A 171 2.67 -15.99 3.57
C GLU A 171 1.23 -16.32 3.13
N GLU A 172 0.28 -16.50 4.06
CA GLU A 172 -1.11 -16.83 3.70
C GLU A 172 -1.78 -15.67 2.95
N TYR A 173 -2.08 -15.90 1.67
CA TYR A 173 -2.48 -14.91 0.67
C TYR A 173 -3.72 -14.07 1.05
N ASP A 174 -4.66 -14.60 1.85
CA ASP A 174 -5.95 -13.94 2.10
C ASP A 174 -5.98 -13.05 3.35
N ASN A 175 -4.99 -13.15 4.25
CA ASN A 175 -4.93 -12.35 5.49
C ASN A 175 -3.49 -11.98 5.87
N CYS A 176 -2.66 -11.61 4.88
CA CYS A 176 -1.28 -11.15 5.12
C CYS A 176 -1.25 -10.03 6.16
N ILE A 177 -0.60 -10.28 7.30
CA ILE A 177 -0.30 -9.29 8.33
C ILE A 177 1.13 -8.81 8.11
N TYR A 178 1.29 -7.50 8.01
CA TYR A 178 2.58 -6.82 7.98
C TYR A 178 2.95 -6.32 9.37
N ILE A 179 4.25 -6.20 9.61
CA ILE A 179 4.79 -5.64 10.84
C ILE A 179 5.79 -4.53 10.50
N PRO A 180 5.79 -3.43 11.26
CA PRO A 180 6.86 -2.43 11.23
C PRO A 180 8.23 -3.09 11.43
N GLN A 181 9.13 -2.92 10.47
CA GLN A 181 10.50 -3.40 10.61
C GLN A 181 11.52 -2.29 10.56
N THR A 182 11.32 -1.18 9.85
CA THR A 182 12.34 -0.13 9.83
C THR A 182 11.71 1.24 9.82
N THR A 183 12.32 2.16 10.56
CA THR A 183 12.05 3.59 10.47
C THR A 183 13.34 4.24 9.98
N ARG A 184 13.26 5.15 9.01
CA ARG A 184 14.42 5.90 8.52
C ARG A 184 14.02 7.30 8.10
N VAL A 185 14.82 8.28 8.48
CA VAL A 185 14.81 9.59 7.84
C VAL A 185 15.62 9.47 6.54
N ILE A 186 15.01 9.84 5.43
CA ILE A 186 15.61 9.76 4.10
C ILE A 186 15.76 11.16 3.55
N LYS A 187 16.98 11.47 3.10
CA LYS A 187 17.27 12.72 2.43
C LYS A 187 16.72 12.71 1.02
N GLU A 188 16.39 13.88 0.49
CA GLU A 188 15.81 14.04 -0.84
C GLU A 188 16.66 13.37 -1.95
N GLU A 189 17.97 13.54 -1.87
CA GLU A 189 18.97 12.93 -2.76
C GLU A 189 18.95 11.38 -2.82
N GLN A 190 18.45 10.73 -1.76
CA GLN A 190 18.34 9.27 -1.66
C GLN A 190 16.99 8.77 -2.19
N LEU A 191 15.99 9.63 -2.33
CA LEU A 191 14.66 9.24 -2.83
C LEU A 191 14.68 8.75 -4.26
N TYR A 192 15.54 9.34 -5.10
CA TYR A 192 15.71 8.87 -6.47
C TYR A 192 16.12 7.39 -6.52
N GLY A 193 17.07 6.99 -5.66
CA GLY A 193 17.52 5.60 -5.55
C GLY A 193 16.45 4.64 -5.01
N LEU A 194 15.54 5.16 -4.17
CA LEU A 194 14.43 4.40 -3.62
C LEU A 194 13.26 4.24 -4.60
N LEU A 195 12.87 5.31 -5.30
CA LEU A 195 11.57 5.41 -5.96
C LEU A 195 11.62 5.31 -7.49
N ASN A 196 12.78 5.45 -8.11
CA ASN A 196 12.87 5.41 -9.57
C ASN A 196 12.28 4.11 -10.15
N GLY A 197 11.28 4.23 -11.03
CA GLY A 197 10.56 3.11 -11.64
C GLY A 197 9.65 2.33 -10.66
N GLN A 198 9.62 2.68 -9.38
CA GLN A 198 8.71 2.11 -8.40
C GLN A 198 7.31 2.67 -8.56
N GLU A 199 6.31 1.88 -8.20
CA GLU A 199 4.94 2.36 -8.11
C GLU A 199 4.67 3.02 -6.77
N ILE A 200 4.10 4.22 -6.81
CA ILE A 200 3.67 4.96 -5.62
C ILE A 200 2.17 5.20 -5.66
N THR A 201 1.53 5.18 -4.50
CA THR A 201 0.09 5.41 -4.34
C THR A 201 -0.16 6.14 -3.02
N TYR A 202 -1.41 6.40 -2.66
CA TYR A 202 -1.77 6.96 -1.36
C TYR A 202 -2.81 6.09 -0.65
N VAL A 203 -2.94 6.27 0.66
CA VAL A 203 -3.95 5.58 1.46
C VAL A 203 -5.30 6.27 1.27
N SER A 204 -6.29 5.58 0.70
CA SER A 204 -7.64 6.12 0.46
C SER A 204 -8.54 6.00 1.69
N LYS A 205 -8.31 4.98 2.52
CA LYS A 205 -9.03 4.74 3.77
C LYS A 205 -8.16 3.99 4.75
N SER A 206 -8.22 4.32 6.03
CA SER A 206 -7.71 3.47 7.11
C SER A 206 -8.79 3.15 8.13
N VAL A 207 -8.72 1.94 8.66
CA VAL A 207 -9.50 1.49 9.81
C VAL A 207 -8.52 1.01 10.87
N ILE A 208 -8.73 1.47 12.09
CA ILE A 208 -7.92 1.14 13.24
C ILE A 208 -8.83 0.43 14.23
N ASN A 209 -8.34 -0.68 14.76
CA ASN A 209 -8.98 -1.39 15.84
C ASN A 209 -7.93 -1.82 16.86
N ASN A 210 -8.16 -1.49 18.12
CA ASN A 210 -7.36 -1.97 19.23
C ASN A 210 -8.13 -3.05 19.99
N PRO A 211 -7.69 -4.32 19.92
CA PRO A 211 -8.41 -5.42 20.57
C PRO A 211 -8.34 -5.39 22.10
N TYR A 212 -7.46 -4.60 22.70
CA TYR A 212 -7.23 -4.60 24.15
C TYR A 212 -7.96 -3.47 24.88
N ASN A 213 -8.06 -2.29 24.27
CA ASN A 213 -8.74 -1.13 24.89
C ASN A 213 -10.06 -0.75 24.17
N GLY A 214 -10.42 -1.47 23.10
CA GLY A 214 -11.66 -1.23 22.35
C GLY A 214 -11.65 0.03 21.47
N TYR A 215 -10.53 0.73 21.35
CA TYR A 215 -10.41 1.88 20.48
C TYR A 215 -10.68 1.49 19.01
N THR A 216 -11.56 2.25 18.37
CA THR A 216 -11.83 2.14 16.94
C THR A 216 -11.70 3.52 16.29
N GLY A 217 -11.10 3.55 15.11
CA GLY A 217 -10.93 4.78 14.34
C GLY A 217 -11.10 4.49 12.86
N GLU A 218 -11.73 5.41 12.14
CA GLU A 218 -11.89 5.32 10.69
C GLU A 218 -11.50 6.66 10.08
N PHE A 219 -10.62 6.61 9.08
CA PHE A 219 -10.17 7.76 8.31
C PHE A 219 -10.44 7.49 6.84
N ILE A 220 -11.04 8.45 6.14
CA ILE A 220 -11.38 8.33 4.71
C ILE A 220 -10.92 9.61 4.01
N VAL A 221 -10.20 9.45 2.90
CA VAL A 221 -9.81 10.57 2.04
C VAL A 221 -11.06 11.14 1.37
N LYS A 222 -11.31 12.43 1.57
CA LYS A 222 -12.38 13.14 0.87
C LYS A 222 -11.93 13.49 -0.56
N ASN A 223 -12.89 13.79 -1.43
CA ASN A 223 -12.58 14.19 -2.81
C ASN A 223 -11.66 15.43 -2.88
N ILE A 224 -11.88 16.42 -2.00
CA ILE A 224 -11.02 17.62 -1.94
C ILE A 224 -9.56 17.28 -1.59
N ASP A 225 -9.35 16.34 -0.68
CA ASP A 225 -8.01 15.88 -0.30
C ASP A 225 -7.34 15.00 -1.37
N THR A 226 -8.15 14.40 -2.26
CA THR A 226 -7.64 13.55 -3.34
C THR A 226 -6.78 14.35 -4.32
N TYR A 227 -7.19 15.57 -4.67
CA TYR A 227 -6.44 16.42 -5.59
C TYR A 227 -5.05 16.76 -5.01
N ARG A 228 -5.00 17.21 -3.74
CA ARG A 228 -3.75 17.47 -3.02
C ARG A 228 -2.82 16.25 -2.98
N LEU A 229 -3.37 15.06 -2.69
CA LEU A 229 -2.58 13.82 -2.65
C LEU A 229 -2.05 13.44 -4.04
N LEU A 230 -2.80 13.70 -5.11
CA LEU A 230 -2.33 13.50 -6.48
C LEU A 230 -1.19 14.46 -6.83
N GLU A 231 -1.30 15.75 -6.50
CA GLU A 231 -0.22 16.73 -6.70
C GLU A 231 1.06 16.30 -5.98
N ILE A 232 0.93 15.80 -4.74
CA ILE A 232 2.05 15.23 -3.99
C ILE A 232 2.68 14.07 -4.77
N LEU A 233 1.91 13.08 -5.23
CA LEU A 233 2.47 11.94 -5.99
C LEU A 233 3.14 12.41 -7.30
N TYR A 234 2.56 13.38 -8.01
CA TYR A 234 3.15 13.93 -9.22
C TYR A 234 4.45 14.69 -8.94
N SER A 235 4.57 15.36 -7.79
CA SER A 235 5.83 15.97 -7.37
C SER A 235 6.93 14.91 -7.18
N TYR A 236 6.61 13.76 -6.56
CA TYR A 236 7.55 12.64 -6.43
C TYR A 236 7.89 11.99 -7.76
N GLN A 237 6.92 11.83 -8.67
CA GLN A 237 7.17 11.37 -10.04
C GLN A 237 8.21 12.26 -10.73
N ASN A 238 8.00 13.58 -10.71
CA ASN A 238 8.90 14.54 -11.37
C ASN A 238 10.30 14.52 -10.75
N MET A 239 10.40 14.38 -9.43
CA MET A 239 11.66 14.38 -8.71
C MET A 239 12.45 13.05 -8.86
N THR A 240 11.75 11.91 -8.93
CA THR A 240 12.39 10.60 -8.76
C THR A 240 12.21 9.63 -9.92
N GLY A 241 11.27 9.89 -10.84
CA GLY A 241 10.86 8.92 -11.86
C GLY A 241 9.93 7.82 -11.34
N ALA A 242 9.30 8.01 -10.18
CA ALA A 242 8.27 7.12 -9.65
C ALA A 242 7.01 7.12 -10.54
N ILE A 243 6.21 6.06 -10.46
CA ILE A 243 4.98 5.89 -11.26
C ILE A 243 3.77 5.96 -10.32
N PRO A 244 2.99 7.06 -10.32
CA PRO A 244 1.74 7.14 -9.57
C PRO A 244 0.72 6.12 -10.07
N ASN A 245 0.19 5.29 -9.16
CA ASN A 245 -0.86 4.33 -9.45
C ASN A 245 -2.07 4.56 -8.56
N THR A 246 -3.15 5.06 -9.15
CA THR A 246 -4.42 5.40 -8.47
C THR A 246 -5.63 4.85 -9.20
N ILE A 247 -5.40 3.92 -10.14
CA ILE A 247 -6.38 3.46 -11.15
C ILE A 247 -7.67 2.93 -10.49
N LYS A 248 -7.57 2.15 -9.40
CA LYS A 248 -8.77 1.62 -8.74
C LYS A 248 -9.58 2.69 -8.01
N ASN A 249 -8.95 3.74 -7.48
CA ASN A 249 -9.67 4.88 -6.92
C ASN A 249 -10.40 5.67 -8.01
N HIS A 250 -9.77 5.89 -9.16
CA HIS A 250 -10.45 6.50 -10.31
C HIS A 250 -11.64 5.66 -10.78
N ILE A 251 -11.49 4.34 -10.86
CA ILE A 251 -12.61 3.42 -11.17
C ILE A 251 -13.71 3.51 -10.12
N TYR A 252 -13.37 3.57 -8.83
CA TYR A 252 -14.34 3.73 -7.75
C TYR A 252 -15.09 5.07 -7.84
N GLN A 253 -14.39 6.18 -8.04
CA GLN A 253 -14.99 7.50 -8.22
C GLN A 253 -15.88 7.54 -9.47
N MET A 254 -15.44 6.96 -10.59
CA MET A 254 -16.26 6.83 -11.80
C MET A 254 -17.49 5.95 -11.56
N LYS A 255 -17.38 4.85 -10.80
CA LYS A 255 -18.53 4.02 -10.43
C LYS A 255 -19.50 4.76 -9.52
N TYR A 256 -19.01 5.51 -8.53
CA TYR A 256 -19.82 6.34 -7.65
C TYR A 256 -20.55 7.44 -8.43
N LEU A 257 -19.84 8.17 -9.30
CA LEU A 257 -20.42 9.15 -10.21
C LEU A 257 -21.43 8.51 -11.15
N SER A 258 -21.11 7.35 -11.74
CA SER A 258 -22.04 6.64 -12.61
C SER A 258 -23.30 6.20 -11.88
N LYS A 259 -23.20 5.81 -10.59
CA LYS A 259 -24.31 5.41 -9.72
C LYS A 259 -25.16 6.61 -9.29
N PHE A 260 -24.52 7.74 -8.99
CA PHE A 260 -25.17 9.01 -8.71
C PHE A 260 -25.96 9.48 -9.95
N ILE A 261 -25.34 9.45 -11.13
CA ILE A 261 -25.95 9.79 -12.42
C ILE A 261 -27.08 8.80 -12.76
N SER A 262 -26.91 7.49 -12.53
CA SER A 262 -27.93 6.49 -12.85
C SER A 262 -29.14 6.53 -11.92
N ASN A 263 -28.96 6.96 -10.67
CA ASN A 263 -30.04 7.08 -9.70
C ASN A 263 -30.86 8.38 -9.87
N ASN A 264 -30.38 9.33 -10.67
CA ASN A 264 -30.98 10.65 -10.88
C ASN A 264 -31.27 10.95 -12.36
N ARG A 265 -31.95 10.04 -13.07
CA ARG A 265 -32.28 10.19 -14.50
C ARG A 265 -33.15 11.41 -14.87
N ILE A 266 -33.82 12.04 -13.91
CA ILE A 266 -34.60 13.29 -14.13
C ILE A 266 -33.74 14.52 -13.83
N GLN A 267 -32.92 14.49 -12.77
CA GLN A 267 -31.97 15.56 -12.42
C GLN A 267 -30.79 15.68 -13.40
N SER A 268 -30.40 14.60 -14.11
CA SER A 268 -29.25 14.66 -15.02
C SER A 268 -29.48 15.55 -16.24
N LYS A 269 -30.70 15.58 -16.80
CA LYS A 269 -31.04 16.47 -17.92
C LYS A 269 -31.13 17.93 -17.50
N GLU A 270 -31.71 18.20 -16.33
CA GLU A 270 -31.81 19.56 -15.80
C GLU A 270 -30.42 20.12 -15.46
N LEU A 271 -29.56 19.31 -14.84
CA LEU A 271 -28.17 19.69 -14.57
C LEU A 271 -27.36 19.86 -15.85
N GLU A 272 -27.55 19.01 -16.86
CA GLU A 272 -26.91 19.14 -18.16
C GLU A 272 -27.30 20.47 -18.84
N ILE A 273 -28.58 20.86 -18.80
CA ILE A 273 -29.05 22.16 -19.29
C ILE A 273 -28.42 23.32 -18.49
N ILE A 274 -28.33 23.21 -17.16
CA ILE A 274 -27.70 24.23 -16.31
C ILE A 274 -26.21 24.37 -16.66
N PHE A 275 -25.48 23.27 -16.82
CA PHE A 275 -24.07 23.30 -17.19
C PHE A 275 -23.83 23.80 -18.62
N GLU A 276 -24.74 23.52 -19.57
CA GLU A 276 -24.69 24.09 -20.91
C GLU A 276 -24.89 25.62 -20.88
N LYS A 277 -25.83 26.12 -20.08
CA LYS A 277 -26.04 27.57 -19.87
C LYS A 277 -24.78 28.24 -19.31
N ILE A 278 -24.19 27.66 -18.25
CA ILE A 278 -22.95 28.17 -17.63
C ILE A 278 -21.81 28.15 -18.64
N SER A 279 -21.61 27.03 -19.33
CA SER A 279 -20.51 26.87 -20.30
C SER A 279 -20.64 27.82 -21.49
N TYR A 280 -21.86 28.00 -22.01
CA TYR A 280 -22.15 28.96 -23.07
C TYR A 280 -21.87 30.39 -22.62
N ALA A 281 -22.30 30.75 -21.41
CA ALA A 281 -22.12 32.09 -20.88
C ALA A 281 -20.64 32.45 -20.66
N ILE A 282 -19.85 31.51 -20.13
CA ILE A 282 -18.40 31.67 -19.97
C ILE A 282 -17.72 31.77 -21.33
N SER A 283 -18.05 30.88 -22.26
CA SER A 283 -17.41 30.85 -23.60
C SER A 283 -17.67 32.11 -24.42
N ASN A 284 -18.83 32.74 -24.23
CA ASN A 284 -19.22 33.96 -24.92
C ASN A 284 -18.98 35.22 -24.09
N ASN A 285 -18.39 35.11 -22.90
CA ASN A 285 -18.12 36.20 -21.99
C ASN A 285 -19.37 37.07 -21.75
N ILE A 286 -20.43 36.43 -21.25
CA ILE A 286 -21.68 37.05 -20.85
C ILE A 286 -22.02 36.67 -19.40
N ILE A 287 -22.85 37.48 -18.75
CA ILE A 287 -23.31 37.25 -17.37
C ILE A 287 -24.10 35.93 -17.32
N ILE A 288 -23.76 35.09 -16.35
CA ILE A 288 -24.47 33.85 -16.05
C ILE A 288 -25.67 34.18 -15.17
N ASN A 289 -26.89 33.97 -15.68
CA ASN A 289 -28.11 34.18 -14.92
C ASN A 289 -28.78 32.83 -14.67
N LEU A 290 -28.83 32.42 -13.39
CA LEU A 290 -29.45 31.18 -12.93
C LEU A 290 -30.57 31.50 -11.95
N GLU A 291 -31.69 30.80 -12.07
CA GLU A 291 -32.81 30.91 -11.13
C GLU A 291 -32.44 30.29 -9.77
N GLU A 292 -33.12 30.69 -8.69
CA GLU A 292 -32.86 30.22 -7.32
C GLU A 292 -32.98 28.68 -7.21
N GLU A 293 -33.97 28.10 -7.89
CA GLU A 293 -34.18 26.66 -8.01
C GLU A 293 -33.08 25.92 -8.80
N GLU A 294 -32.36 26.62 -9.68
CA GLU A 294 -31.19 26.07 -10.40
C GLU A 294 -29.95 26.10 -9.51
N LEU A 295 -29.79 27.14 -8.68
CA LEU A 295 -28.70 27.27 -7.72
C LEU A 295 -28.78 26.22 -6.61
N GLU A 296 -29.97 25.92 -6.10
CA GLU A 296 -30.18 24.88 -5.08
C GLU A 296 -29.76 23.47 -5.53
N LYS A 297 -29.69 23.24 -6.85
CA LYS A 297 -29.30 21.97 -7.46
C LYS A 297 -27.79 21.86 -7.70
N LEU A 298 -27.05 22.97 -7.57
CA LEU A 298 -25.63 23.04 -7.83
C LEU A 298 -24.80 22.83 -6.56
N ASP A 299 -23.62 22.25 -6.74
CA ASP A 299 -22.62 22.22 -5.69
C ASP A 299 -22.10 23.64 -5.41
N ILE A 300 -21.75 23.91 -4.15
CA ILE A 300 -21.23 25.20 -3.68
C ILE A 300 -20.06 25.70 -4.54
N SER A 301 -19.19 24.79 -5.00
CA SER A 301 -18.05 25.14 -5.86
C SER A 301 -18.46 25.73 -7.22
N ILE A 302 -19.57 25.25 -7.80
CA ILE A 302 -20.09 25.78 -9.07
C ILE A 302 -20.78 27.13 -8.82
N ILE A 303 -21.46 27.28 -7.69
CA ILE A 303 -22.10 28.54 -7.29
C ILE A 303 -21.04 29.64 -7.10
N GLU A 304 -19.89 29.32 -6.50
CA GLU A 304 -18.77 30.24 -6.34
C GLU A 304 -18.17 30.66 -7.70
N LEU A 305 -17.98 29.70 -8.61
CA LEU A 305 -17.48 29.99 -9.97
C LEU A 305 -18.42 30.92 -10.75
N VAL A 306 -19.74 30.72 -10.64
CA VAL A 306 -20.75 31.59 -11.25
C VAL A 306 -20.67 33.02 -10.70
N LYS A 307 -20.47 33.16 -9.39
CA LYS A 307 -20.31 34.47 -8.74
C LYS A 307 -19.03 35.17 -9.20
N GLU A 308 -17.89 34.49 -9.19
CA GLU A 308 -16.62 35.07 -9.63
C GLU A 308 -16.67 35.54 -11.09
N HIS A 309 -17.23 34.73 -11.99
CA HIS A 309 -17.40 35.10 -13.40
C HIS A 309 -18.31 36.33 -13.57
N ASN A 310 -19.41 36.41 -12.82
CA ASN A 310 -20.32 37.55 -12.86
C ASN A 310 -19.71 38.81 -12.23
N ASP A 311 -18.93 38.67 -11.16
CA ASP A 311 -18.22 39.78 -10.52
C ASP A 311 -17.13 40.36 -11.42
N ILE A 312 -16.45 39.52 -12.22
CA ILE A 312 -15.53 39.95 -13.28
C ILE A 312 -16.26 40.78 -14.35
N HIS A 313 -17.51 40.45 -14.66
CA HIS A 313 -18.33 41.20 -15.61
C HIS A 313 -18.92 42.51 -15.06
N LEU A 314 -19.22 42.56 -13.77
CA LEU A 314 -19.82 43.70 -13.08
C LEU A 314 -18.76 44.71 -12.60
N SER A 315 -17.52 44.27 -12.38
CA SER A 315 -16.38 45.14 -12.15
C SER A 315 -15.87 45.70 -13.49
N SER A 316 -15.99 47.01 -13.66
CA SER A 316 -15.67 47.76 -14.89
C SER A 316 -14.16 47.83 -15.24
N SER A 317 -13.37 46.82 -14.86
CA SER A 317 -11.95 46.72 -15.16
C SER A 317 -11.70 45.71 -16.27
N LYS A 318 -11.33 46.24 -17.44
CA LYS A 318 -10.70 45.50 -18.54
C LYS A 318 -9.67 44.51 -17.99
N VAL A 319 -9.95 43.22 -18.06
CA VAL A 319 -8.92 42.18 -17.94
C VAL A 319 -8.63 41.65 -19.34
N ASP A 320 -7.35 41.77 -19.67
CA ASP A 320 -6.74 41.63 -20.98
C ASP A 320 -6.90 40.27 -21.65
N LEU A 321 -6.72 40.32 -22.97
CA LEU A 321 -6.67 39.32 -24.04
C LEU A 321 -5.86 38.00 -23.81
N TYR A 322 -5.47 37.64 -22.59
CA TYR A 322 -4.70 36.42 -22.29
C TYR A 322 -5.56 35.15 -22.16
N SER A 323 -6.85 35.26 -21.86
CA SER A 323 -7.75 34.11 -21.66
C SER A 323 -8.14 33.38 -22.95
N LYS A 324 -8.10 34.04 -24.12
CA LYS A 324 -8.46 33.41 -25.41
C LYS A 324 -7.48 32.32 -25.86
N GLY A 325 -6.19 32.48 -25.55
CA GLY A 325 -5.15 31.51 -25.95
C GLY A 325 -5.18 30.23 -25.11
N GLU A 326 -5.47 30.35 -23.81
CA GLU A 326 -5.60 29.18 -22.92
C GLU A 326 -6.92 28.45 -23.13
N PHE A 327 -8.03 29.17 -23.38
CA PHE A 327 -9.32 28.52 -23.64
C PHE A 327 -9.34 27.73 -24.96
N SER A 328 -8.64 28.23 -26.00
CA SER A 328 -8.48 27.48 -27.26
C SER A 328 -7.72 26.17 -27.05
N LYS A 329 -6.67 26.18 -26.22
CA LYS A 329 -5.94 24.96 -25.85
C LYS A 329 -6.79 23.99 -25.05
N VAL A 330 -7.61 24.48 -24.11
CA VAL A 330 -8.51 23.64 -23.32
C VAL A 330 -9.58 22.97 -24.20
N VAL A 331 -10.09 23.67 -25.21
CA VAL A 331 -11.04 23.07 -26.18
C VAL A 331 -10.36 22.02 -27.06
N GLU A 332 -9.14 22.28 -27.53
CA GLU A 332 -8.34 21.31 -28.30
C GLU A 332 -8.00 20.06 -27.47
N ASP A 333 -7.60 20.26 -26.20
CA ASP A 333 -7.34 19.17 -25.26
C ASP A 333 -8.62 18.39 -24.95
N LYS A 334 -9.77 19.05 -24.79
CA LYS A 334 -11.08 18.39 -24.60
C LYS A 334 -11.42 17.47 -25.77
N ASP A 335 -11.26 17.95 -27.00
CA ASP A 335 -11.57 17.16 -28.20
C ASP A 335 -10.56 16.03 -28.40
N LYS A 336 -9.30 16.22 -28.03
CA LYS A 336 -8.28 15.17 -27.98
C LYS A 336 -8.66 14.09 -26.96
N TYR A 337 -8.97 14.47 -25.72
CA TYR A 337 -9.38 13.52 -24.68
C TYR A 337 -10.70 12.82 -25.03
N ARG A 338 -11.64 13.49 -25.70
CA ARG A 338 -12.87 12.86 -26.18
C ARG A 338 -12.58 11.75 -27.19
N LYS A 339 -11.69 11.99 -28.15
CA LYS A 339 -11.26 10.97 -29.13
C LYS A 339 -10.50 9.83 -28.47
N GLU A 340 -9.61 10.12 -27.53
CA GLU A 340 -8.90 9.08 -26.76
C GLU A 340 -9.89 8.22 -25.95
N LEU A 341 -10.92 8.83 -25.36
CA LEU A 341 -11.97 8.13 -24.62
C LEU A 341 -12.86 7.27 -25.52
N GLU A 342 -13.17 7.73 -26.73
CA GLU A 342 -13.86 6.93 -27.76
C GLU A 342 -13.02 5.70 -28.14
N ASN A 343 -11.73 5.88 -28.43
CA ASN A 343 -10.80 4.80 -28.75
C ASN A 343 -10.67 3.79 -27.59
N ILE A 344 -10.56 4.27 -26.34
CA ILE A 344 -10.49 3.39 -25.16
C ILE A 344 -11.78 2.59 -25.01
N LYS A 345 -12.96 3.19 -25.28
CA LYS A 345 -14.23 2.46 -25.24
C LYS A 345 -14.28 1.35 -26.29
N GLU A 346 -13.80 1.60 -27.50
CA GLU A 346 -13.72 0.58 -28.55
C GLU A 346 -12.78 -0.56 -28.16
N VAL A 347 -11.58 -0.25 -27.66
CA VAL A 347 -10.63 -1.26 -27.17
C VAL A 347 -11.23 -2.08 -26.02
N LEU A 348 -11.90 -1.42 -25.08
CA LEU A 348 -12.51 -2.10 -23.92
C LEU A 348 -13.68 -2.98 -24.35
N GLN A 349 -14.45 -2.57 -25.36
CA GLN A 349 -15.50 -3.39 -25.94
C GLN A 349 -14.93 -4.62 -26.65
N HIS A 350 -13.84 -4.46 -27.42
CA HIS A 350 -13.14 -5.58 -28.05
C HIS A 350 -12.60 -6.57 -27.01
N GLN A 351 -11.93 -6.08 -25.96
CA GLN A 351 -11.40 -6.92 -24.87
C GLN A 351 -12.50 -7.61 -24.06
N ARG A 352 -13.71 -7.05 -23.99
CA ARG A 352 -14.87 -7.73 -23.36
C ARG A 352 -15.33 -8.92 -24.17
N VAL A 353 -15.46 -8.76 -25.49
CA VAL A 353 -15.84 -9.86 -26.39
C VAL A 353 -14.78 -10.97 -26.32
N GLU A 354 -13.49 -10.62 -26.40
CA GLU A 354 -12.40 -11.57 -26.29
C GLU A 354 -12.37 -12.31 -24.93
N ASN A 355 -12.69 -11.62 -23.83
CA ASN A 355 -12.84 -12.27 -22.52
C ASN A 355 -14.05 -13.20 -22.42
N GLU A 356 -15.15 -12.90 -23.12
CA GLU A 356 -16.32 -13.79 -23.19
C GLU A 356 -15.98 -15.05 -23.98
N ASP A 357 -15.24 -14.93 -25.08
CA ASP A 357 -14.75 -16.08 -25.86
C ASP A 357 -13.80 -16.95 -25.03
N LEU A 358 -12.83 -16.34 -24.33
CA LEU A 358 -11.90 -17.06 -23.45
C LEU A 358 -12.60 -17.73 -22.25
N LYS A 359 -13.70 -17.18 -21.76
CA LYS A 359 -14.52 -17.83 -20.72
C LYS A 359 -15.20 -19.07 -21.26
N LEU A 360 -15.77 -18.98 -22.46
CA LEU A 360 -16.42 -20.11 -23.12
C LEU A 360 -15.40 -21.23 -23.39
N GLU A 361 -14.20 -20.88 -23.87
CA GLU A 361 -13.12 -21.85 -24.08
C GLU A 361 -12.67 -22.52 -22.76
N ASN A 362 -12.54 -21.74 -21.68
CA ASN A 362 -12.21 -22.29 -20.36
C ASN A 362 -13.29 -23.24 -19.82
N GLU A 363 -14.56 -22.95 -20.06
CA GLU A 363 -15.65 -23.85 -19.67
C GLU A 363 -15.58 -25.17 -20.45
N GLN A 364 -15.34 -25.12 -21.76
CA GLN A 364 -15.14 -26.31 -22.59
C GLN A 364 -13.93 -27.13 -22.15
N LEU A 365 -12.81 -26.49 -21.82
CA LEU A 365 -11.61 -27.17 -21.32
C LEU A 365 -11.84 -27.82 -19.96
N LYS A 366 -12.61 -27.19 -19.07
CA LYS A 366 -12.99 -27.80 -17.77
C LYS A 366 -13.84 -29.06 -17.97
N GLU A 367 -14.80 -29.04 -18.90
CA GLU A 367 -15.60 -30.22 -19.22
C GLU A 367 -14.74 -31.36 -19.79
N GLN A 368 -13.77 -31.03 -20.67
CA GLN A 368 -12.84 -32.01 -21.22
C GLN A 368 -11.93 -32.61 -20.13
N LEU A 369 -11.42 -31.78 -19.22
CA LEU A 369 -10.61 -32.23 -18.09
C LEU A 369 -11.40 -33.20 -17.19
N GLN A 370 -12.68 -32.89 -16.91
CA GLN A 370 -13.54 -33.75 -16.11
C GLN A 370 -13.79 -35.11 -16.79
N LYS A 371 -14.01 -35.12 -18.11
CA LYS A 371 -14.11 -36.37 -18.89
C LYS A 371 -12.83 -37.19 -18.82
N LEU A 372 -11.67 -36.57 -18.95
CA LEU A 372 -10.37 -37.24 -18.85
C LEU A 372 -10.13 -37.84 -17.46
N GLN A 373 -10.50 -37.13 -16.39
CA GLN A 373 -10.41 -37.65 -15.02
C GLN A 373 -11.28 -38.89 -14.82
N ILE A 374 -12.50 -38.90 -15.38
CA ILE A 374 -13.37 -40.09 -15.36
C ILE A 374 -12.71 -41.26 -16.10
N TYR A 375 -12.14 -41.03 -17.28
CA TYR A 375 -11.44 -42.07 -18.03
C TYR A 375 -10.20 -42.60 -17.28
N GLU A 376 -9.42 -41.74 -16.64
CA GLU A 376 -8.26 -42.16 -15.85
C GLU A 376 -8.67 -43.03 -14.66
N GLN A 377 -9.76 -42.67 -13.96
CA GLN A 377 -10.30 -43.49 -12.86
C GLN A 377 -10.77 -44.86 -13.36
N GLN A 378 -11.49 -44.91 -14.49
CA GLN A 378 -11.91 -46.16 -15.11
C GLN A 378 -10.70 -47.03 -15.50
N PHE A 379 -9.67 -46.42 -16.09
CA PHE A 379 -8.45 -47.13 -16.46
C PHE A 379 -7.71 -47.71 -15.24
N ARG A 380 -7.59 -46.94 -14.16
CA ARG A 380 -6.98 -47.41 -12.90
C ARG A 380 -7.73 -48.61 -12.31
N LEU A 381 -9.07 -48.57 -12.34
CA LEU A 381 -9.90 -49.69 -11.88
C LEU A 381 -9.64 -50.95 -12.73
N LEU A 382 -9.61 -50.80 -14.06
CA LEU A 382 -9.35 -51.90 -14.98
C LEU A 382 -7.95 -52.48 -14.78
N PHE A 383 -6.94 -51.62 -14.62
CA PHE A 383 -5.56 -52.02 -14.37
C PHE A 383 -5.42 -52.83 -13.07
N ASN A 384 -6.09 -52.41 -11.99
CA ASN A 384 -6.10 -53.15 -10.73
C ASN A 384 -6.79 -54.51 -10.88
N GLN A 385 -7.87 -54.61 -11.65
CA GLN A 385 -8.51 -55.90 -11.95
C GLN A 385 -7.57 -56.84 -12.70
N VAL A 386 -6.87 -56.35 -13.72
CA VAL A 386 -5.89 -57.15 -14.49
C VAL A 386 -4.75 -57.63 -13.60
N ASN A 387 -4.22 -56.77 -12.73
CA ASN A 387 -3.16 -57.17 -11.78
C ASN A 387 -3.64 -58.24 -10.79
N ASN A 388 -4.86 -58.12 -10.27
CA ASN A 388 -5.44 -59.12 -9.39
C ASN A 388 -5.59 -60.48 -10.10
N ILE A 389 -6.08 -60.48 -11.34
CA ILE A 389 -6.17 -61.70 -12.16
C ILE A 389 -4.79 -62.30 -12.40
N GLY A 390 -3.78 -61.49 -12.76
CA GLY A 390 -2.42 -61.96 -12.95
C GLY A 390 -1.83 -62.60 -11.68
N THR A 391 -2.12 -62.03 -10.51
CA THR A 391 -1.69 -62.57 -9.22
C THR A 391 -2.37 -63.90 -8.92
N GLN A 392 -3.67 -64.03 -9.18
CA GLN A 392 -4.42 -65.28 -9.03
C GLN A 392 -3.91 -66.38 -9.98
N ILE A 393 -3.60 -66.03 -11.23
CA ILE A 393 -3.01 -66.96 -12.20
C ILE A 393 -1.66 -67.46 -11.69
N ASN A 394 -0.79 -66.57 -11.19
CA ASN A 394 0.51 -66.97 -10.65
C ASN A 394 0.37 -67.90 -9.45
N GLN A 395 -0.54 -67.61 -8.52
CA GLN A 395 -0.83 -68.49 -7.38
C GLN A 395 -1.34 -69.87 -7.85
N THR A 396 -2.24 -69.90 -8.84
CA THR A 396 -2.76 -71.14 -9.41
C THR A 396 -1.65 -71.97 -10.07
N ILE A 397 -0.72 -71.31 -10.79
CA ILE A 397 0.46 -71.96 -11.38
C ILE A 397 1.36 -72.53 -10.28
N GLU A 398 1.54 -71.80 -9.17
CA GLU A 398 2.32 -72.23 -8.00
C GLU A 398 1.73 -73.46 -7.30
N GLU A 399 0.40 -73.62 -7.32
CA GLU A 399 -0.35 -74.74 -6.75
C GLU A 399 -0.40 -75.99 -7.65
N ILE A 400 0.06 -75.92 -8.92
CA ILE A 400 0.15 -77.10 -9.78
C ILE A 400 1.14 -78.11 -9.15
N PRO A 401 0.70 -79.36 -8.86
CA PRO A 401 1.52 -80.38 -8.24
C PRO A 401 2.83 -80.61 -9.00
N GLN A 402 3.92 -80.80 -8.26
CA GLN A 402 5.27 -80.97 -8.80
C GLN A 402 5.36 -82.10 -9.84
N GLU A 403 4.56 -83.15 -9.67
CA GLU A 403 4.44 -84.30 -10.59
C GLU A 403 3.99 -83.91 -12.01
N ILE A 404 3.23 -82.83 -12.19
CA ILE A 404 2.83 -82.31 -13.51
C ILE A 404 3.90 -81.38 -14.09
N ARG A 405 4.64 -80.64 -13.24
CA ARG A 405 5.75 -79.80 -13.68
C ARG A 405 6.90 -80.64 -14.25
N ASP A 406 7.13 -81.81 -13.68
CA ASP A 406 8.19 -82.74 -14.10
C ASP A 406 7.85 -83.50 -15.40
N LEU A 407 6.59 -83.49 -15.87
CA LEU A 407 6.20 -84.03 -17.19
C LEU A 407 6.58 -83.10 -18.37
N LYS A 408 7.08 -81.89 -18.10
CA LYS A 408 7.48 -80.89 -19.12
C LYS A 408 8.99 -80.65 -19.24
N ARG A 409 9.82 -81.38 -18.48
CA ARG A 409 11.26 -81.51 -18.74
C ARG A 409 11.52 -82.84 -19.42
#